data_AF-A0A329SSJ2-F1
#
_entry.id   AF-A0A329SSJ2-F1
#
_cell.length_a   1.000
_cell.length_b   1.000
_cell.length_c   1.000
_cell.angle_alpha   90.00
_cell.angle_beta   90.00
_cell.angle_gamma   90.00
#
_symmetry.space_group_name_H-M   'P 1'
#
loop_
_entity.id
_entity.type
_entity.pdbx_description
1 polymer ?
#
loop_
_entity_poly.entity_id
_entity_poly.type
_entity_poly.pdbx_seq_one_letter_code
_entity_poly.pdbx_strand_id
1 'polypeptide(L)'
;MRTALQEVCLSNLFMPPGMVWERVMASLPEAYPEEALSTIPRLPSISIIKYTRTQSTGSDAFRAIEGIPTRDVPADDPRPFLQFSVVHMVGCGQQRYLGFGHPELARLLCDADSAIFIDGTFKMVSRPFTHCLIVMVRDPGVYVYVPATYVLMDSKQQYA
;
A
#
# COMPACT_ATOMS: atom_id res chain seq x y z
N MET A 1 8.98 21.42 17.42
CA MET A 1 9.38 20.05 17.01
C MET A 1 8.22 19.11 16.70
N ARG A 2 7.21 18.90 17.58
CA ARG A 2 6.08 17.98 17.30
C ARG A 2 5.40 18.27 15.95
N THR A 3 5.01 19.51 15.69
CA THR A 3 4.37 19.93 14.43
C THR A 3 5.25 19.62 13.22
N ALA A 4 6.54 19.94 13.27
CA ALA A 4 7.49 19.62 12.20
C ALA A 4 7.62 18.11 11.93
N LEU A 5 7.63 17.28 12.98
CA LEU A 5 7.59 15.81 12.82
C LEU A 5 6.32 15.35 12.09
N GLN A 6 5.17 15.96 12.42
CA GLN A 6 3.88 15.65 11.79
C GLN A 6 3.87 16.09 10.32
N GLU A 7 4.28 17.31 10.02
CA GLU A 7 4.34 17.83 8.65
C GLU A 7 5.27 17.02 7.75
N VAL A 8 6.51 16.79 8.19
CA VAL A 8 7.48 16.01 7.41
C VAL A 8 6.97 14.57 7.20
N CYS A 9 6.38 13.94 8.23
CA CYS A 9 5.89 12.56 8.08
C CYS A 9 4.67 12.45 7.15
N LEU A 10 3.80 13.47 7.12
CA LEU A 10 2.63 13.51 6.24
C LEU A 10 3.01 13.86 4.80
N SER A 11 4.07 14.67 4.60
CA SER A 11 4.61 14.96 3.27
C SER A 11 5.19 13.73 2.58
N ASN A 12 5.67 12.75 3.35
CA ASN A 12 6.18 11.48 2.84
C ASN A 12 5.94 10.34 3.85
N LEU A 13 4.85 9.59 3.64
CA LEU A 13 4.46 8.46 4.47
C LEU A 13 5.44 7.27 4.37
N PHE A 14 6.22 7.18 3.29
CA PHE A 14 7.16 6.08 3.04
C PHE A 14 8.53 6.27 3.68
N MET A 15 8.89 7.52 4.02
CA MET A 15 10.15 7.80 4.70
C MET A 15 10.23 7.02 6.03
N PRO A 16 11.32 6.29 6.34
CA PRO A 16 11.43 5.60 7.61
C PRO A 16 11.30 6.58 8.80
N PRO A 17 10.59 6.24 9.89
CA PRO A 17 10.41 7.16 11.02
C PRO A 17 11.74 7.71 11.60
N GLY A 18 12.80 6.91 11.58
CA GLY A 18 14.15 7.35 11.97
C GLY A 18 14.66 8.50 11.11
N MET A 19 14.52 8.37 9.79
CA MET A 19 14.92 9.39 8.82
C MET A 19 14.08 10.67 8.95
N VAL A 20 12.79 10.55 9.26
CA VAL A 20 11.93 11.72 9.56
C VAL A 20 12.48 12.48 10.76
N TRP A 21 12.82 11.78 11.85
CA TRP A 21 13.39 12.40 13.04
C TRP A 21 14.74 13.06 12.74
N GLU A 22 15.65 12.38 12.04
CA GLU A 22 16.96 12.91 11.65
C GLU A 22 16.82 14.18 10.81
N ARG A 23 15.91 14.17 9.82
CA ARG A 23 15.64 15.32 8.96
C ARG A 23 15.12 16.53 9.75
N VAL A 24 14.20 16.30 10.69
CA VAL A 24 13.69 17.38 11.54
C VAL A 24 14.78 17.89 12.48
N MET A 25 15.58 17.01 13.09
CA MET A 25 16.69 17.42 13.94
C MET A 25 17.75 18.23 13.20
N ALA A 26 18.06 17.85 11.96
CA ALA A 26 19.00 18.57 11.11
C ALA A 26 18.49 19.96 10.69
N SER A 27 17.18 20.16 10.55
CA SER A 27 16.61 21.47 10.19
C SER A 27 16.50 22.44 11.36
N LEU A 28 16.58 21.96 12.62
CA LEU A 28 16.39 22.83 13.80
C LEU A 28 17.50 23.89 13.96
N PRO A 29 18.81 23.57 13.83
CA PRO A 29 19.87 24.57 13.93
C PRO A 29 19.80 25.65 12.85
N GLU A 30 19.35 25.29 11.63
CA GLU A 30 19.18 26.26 10.54
C GLU A 30 17.99 27.18 10.78
N ALA A 31 16.88 26.65 11.32
CA ALA A 31 15.66 27.41 11.56
C ALA A 31 15.75 28.30 12.82
N TYR A 32 16.55 27.91 13.82
CA TYR A 32 16.65 28.59 15.10
C TYR A 32 18.13 28.64 15.59
N PRO A 33 18.99 29.43 14.94
CA PRO A 33 20.43 29.39 15.17
C PRO A 33 20.88 29.88 16.56
N GLU A 34 20.11 30.75 17.23
CA GLU A 34 20.48 31.34 18.53
C GLU A 34 19.62 30.84 19.70
N GLU A 35 18.74 29.86 19.49
CA GLU A 35 17.84 29.36 20.53
C GLU A 35 18.33 28.03 21.13
N ALA A 36 18.37 27.97 22.46
CA ALA A 36 18.52 26.70 23.16
C ALA A 36 17.19 25.91 23.08
N LEU A 37 17.06 25.07 22.07
CA LEU A 37 15.84 24.29 21.85
C LEU A 37 15.75 23.08 22.78
N SER A 38 14.65 22.99 23.53
CA SER A 38 14.25 21.75 24.19
C SER A 38 13.64 20.79 23.16
N THR A 39 14.41 19.78 22.75
CA THR A 39 13.99 18.81 21.74
C THR A 39 13.29 17.60 22.37
N ILE A 40 12.43 16.97 21.58
CA ILE A 40 11.79 15.70 21.95
C ILE A 40 12.81 14.57 21.69
N PRO A 41 13.07 13.70 22.67
CA PRO A 41 13.97 12.56 22.45
C PRO A 41 13.51 11.66 21.29
N ARG A 42 14.45 10.91 20.72
CA ARG A 42 14.23 10.09 19.52
C ARG A 42 13.05 9.14 19.67
N LEU A 43 13.02 8.30 20.72
CA LEU A 43 11.96 7.29 20.89
C LEU A 43 10.53 7.88 20.96
N PRO A 44 10.25 8.90 21.81
CA PRO A 44 8.97 9.60 21.77
C PRO A 44 8.65 10.24 20.40
N SER A 45 9.65 10.75 19.69
CA SER A 45 9.46 11.31 18.35
C SER A 45 9.02 10.24 17.34
N ILE A 46 9.64 9.06 17.37
CA ILE A 46 9.22 7.92 16.54
C ILE A 46 7.77 7.51 16.85
N SER A 47 7.38 7.50 18.13
CA SER A 47 6.00 7.19 18.52
C SER A 47 5.00 8.23 17.99
N ILE A 48 5.34 9.52 18.03
CA ILE A 48 4.52 10.60 17.43
C ILE A 48 4.36 10.37 15.92
N ILE A 49 5.46 10.10 15.21
CA ILE A 49 5.43 9.86 13.75
C ILE A 49 4.53 8.67 13.42
N LYS A 50 4.71 7.53 14.11
CA LYS A 50 3.89 6.34 13.89
C LYS A 50 2.42 6.63 14.14
N TYR A 51 2.10 7.30 15.25
CA TYR A 51 0.73 7.65 15.60
C TYR A 51 0.09 8.57 14.54
N THR A 52 0.80 9.62 14.10
CA THR A 52 0.30 10.55 13.09
C THR A 52 0.02 9.86 11.76
N ARG A 53 0.88 8.93 11.32
CA ARG A 53 0.63 8.11 10.12
C ARG A 53 -0.63 7.26 10.26
N THR A 54 -0.76 6.55 11.37
CA THR A 54 -1.95 5.73 11.66
C THR A 54 -3.22 6.58 11.62
N GLN A 55 -3.21 7.78 12.19
CA GLN A 55 -4.37 8.69 12.15
C GLN A 55 -4.69 9.19 10.74
N SER A 56 -3.67 9.48 9.91
CA SER A 56 -3.88 10.01 8.56
C SER A 56 -4.67 9.07 7.64
N THR A 57 -4.58 7.76 7.86
CA THR A 57 -5.30 6.75 7.07
C THR A 57 -6.58 6.27 7.76
N GLY A 58 -6.97 6.87 8.89
CA GLY A 58 -8.05 6.38 9.73
C GLY A 58 -7.76 5.00 10.34
N SER A 59 -6.48 4.62 10.44
CA SER A 59 -6.00 3.27 10.78
C SER A 59 -6.44 2.17 9.81
N ASP A 60 -7.00 2.54 8.65
CA ASP A 60 -7.45 1.60 7.63
C ASP A 60 -6.38 1.49 6.53
N ALA A 61 -5.72 0.32 6.47
CA ALA A 61 -4.69 0.06 5.47
C ALA A 61 -5.26 0.01 4.05
N PHE A 62 -6.53 -0.36 3.87
CA PHE A 62 -7.18 -0.34 2.56
C PHE A 62 -7.33 1.08 2.04
N ARG A 63 -7.79 1.99 2.92
CA ARG A 63 -7.91 3.42 2.61
C ARG A 63 -6.57 4.06 2.28
N ALA A 64 -5.49 3.60 2.92
CA ALA A 64 -4.13 4.04 2.62
C ALA A 64 -3.71 3.65 1.19
N ILE A 65 -4.07 2.44 0.74
CA ILE A 65 -3.73 1.93 -0.59
C ILE A 65 -4.54 2.63 -1.69
N GLU A 66 -5.80 2.98 -1.40
CA GLU A 66 -6.64 3.74 -2.34
C GLU A 66 -6.12 5.18 -2.57
N GLY A 67 -5.33 5.73 -1.64
CA GLY A 67 -4.93 7.14 -1.65
C GLY A 67 -3.71 7.49 -2.51
N ILE A 68 -2.85 6.52 -2.83
CA ILE A 68 -1.62 6.76 -3.60
C ILE A 68 -1.66 5.91 -4.86
N PRO A 69 -1.45 6.48 -6.07
CA PRO A 69 -1.31 5.66 -7.26
C PRO A 69 -0.02 4.84 -7.16
N THR A 70 -0.13 3.60 -6.70
CA THR A 70 0.90 2.56 -6.83
C THR A 70 0.97 2.20 -8.30
N ARG A 71 1.61 3.03 -9.13
CA ARG A 71 1.68 2.82 -10.58
C ARG A 71 3.08 2.51 -11.03
N ASP A 72 3.20 1.44 -11.83
CA ASP A 72 4.32 1.17 -12.72
C ASP A 72 3.84 1.30 -14.18
N VAL A 73 3.13 2.40 -14.44
CA VAL A 73 2.68 2.82 -15.79
C VAL A 73 3.14 4.26 -16.03
N PRO A 74 3.30 4.68 -17.30
CA PRO A 74 3.61 6.07 -17.64
C PRO A 74 2.69 7.06 -16.92
N ALA A 75 3.23 8.23 -16.57
CA ALA A 75 2.50 9.21 -15.75
C ALA A 75 1.22 9.74 -16.42
N ASP A 76 1.16 9.65 -17.75
CA ASP A 76 0.09 10.02 -18.65
C ASP A 76 -0.87 8.88 -19.00
N ASP A 77 -0.59 7.62 -18.61
CA ASP A 77 -1.54 6.52 -18.78
C ASP A 77 -2.72 6.72 -17.80
N PRO A 78 -3.97 6.87 -18.29
CA PRO A 78 -5.12 7.14 -17.44
C PRO A 78 -5.62 5.90 -16.69
N ARG A 79 -5.11 4.70 -17.02
CA ARG A 79 -5.61 3.45 -16.44
C ARG A 79 -4.97 3.20 -15.08
N PRO A 80 -5.76 2.94 -14.03
CA PRO A 80 -5.22 2.72 -12.69
C PRO A 80 -4.56 1.35 -12.60
N PHE A 81 -3.57 1.21 -11.71
CA PHE A 81 -3.02 -0.10 -11.33
C PHE A 81 -3.94 -0.84 -10.34
N LEU A 82 -4.61 -0.11 -9.45
CA LEU A 82 -5.72 -0.63 -8.65
C LEU A 82 -6.94 -0.81 -9.57
N GLN A 83 -7.27 -2.05 -9.91
CA GLN A 83 -8.36 -2.39 -10.83
C GLN A 83 -9.72 -2.39 -10.11
N PHE A 84 -9.77 -2.85 -8.86
CA PHE A 84 -11.00 -2.85 -8.07
C PHE A 84 -10.73 -2.84 -6.55
N SER A 85 -11.68 -2.26 -5.80
CA SER A 85 -11.80 -2.35 -4.34
C SER A 85 -13.24 -2.70 -4.03
N VAL A 86 -13.48 -3.92 -3.54
CA VAL A 86 -14.84 -4.41 -3.28
C VAL A 86 -14.96 -4.99 -1.88
N VAL A 87 -16.11 -4.75 -1.26
CA VAL A 87 -16.49 -5.35 0.02
C VAL A 87 -17.61 -6.35 -0.25
N HIS A 88 -17.41 -7.58 0.18
CA HIS A 88 -18.40 -8.64 0.09
C HIS A 88 -18.82 -9.10 1.48
N MET A 89 -20.12 -9.38 1.64
CA MET A 89 -20.65 -9.98 2.87
C MET A 89 -20.50 -11.50 2.77
N VAL A 90 -19.89 -12.11 3.78
CA VAL A 90 -19.70 -13.55 3.89
C VAL A 90 -20.19 -14.01 5.25
N GLY A 91 -21.35 -14.67 5.28
CA GLY A 91 -22.04 -14.97 6.54
C GLY A 91 -22.31 -13.69 7.32
N CYS A 92 -21.82 -13.60 8.55
CA CYS A 92 -21.92 -12.42 9.40
C CYS A 92 -20.71 -11.47 9.32
N GLY A 93 -19.71 -11.78 8.48
CA GLY A 93 -18.47 -11.00 8.34
C GLY A 93 -18.41 -10.18 7.05
N GLN A 94 -17.68 -9.07 7.09
CA GLN A 94 -17.24 -8.33 5.91
C GLN A 94 -15.89 -8.85 5.45
N GLN A 95 -15.74 -9.08 4.15
CA GLN A 95 -14.47 -9.40 3.51
C GLN A 95 -14.18 -8.36 2.45
N ARG A 96 -12.96 -7.81 2.46
CA ARG A 96 -12.56 -6.79 1.48
C ARG A 96 -11.50 -7.36 0.55
N TYR A 97 -11.71 -7.13 -0.75
CA TYR A 97 -10.84 -7.58 -1.82
C TYR A 97 -10.28 -6.36 -2.55
N LEU A 98 -8.97 -6.30 -2.69
CA LEU A 98 -8.29 -5.31 -3.52
C LEU A 98 -7.60 -6.02 -4.68
N GLY A 99 -7.97 -5.66 -5.91
CA GLY A 99 -7.35 -6.18 -7.12
C GLY A 99 -6.38 -5.18 -7.72
N PHE A 100 -5.13 -5.59 -7.91
CA PHE A 100 -4.07 -4.82 -8.55
C PHE A 100 -3.61 -5.53 -9.81
N GLY A 101 -3.35 -4.79 -10.87
CA GLY A 101 -2.85 -5.39 -12.10
C GLY A 101 -2.36 -4.32 -13.05
N HIS A 102 -1.32 -4.65 -13.81
CA HIS A 102 -0.92 -3.78 -14.91
C HIS A 102 -2.04 -3.77 -15.96
N PRO A 103 -2.53 -2.60 -16.43
CA PRO A 103 -3.70 -2.53 -17.30
C PRO A 103 -3.60 -3.39 -18.57
N GLU A 104 -2.41 -3.44 -19.20
CA GLU A 104 -2.17 -4.29 -20.38
C GLU A 104 -2.26 -5.79 -20.06
N LEU A 105 -1.80 -6.21 -18.88
CA LEU A 105 -1.84 -7.62 -18.49
C LEU A 105 -3.24 -8.01 -18.02
N ALA A 106 -3.91 -7.13 -17.28
CA ALA A 106 -5.30 -7.31 -16.87
C ALA A 106 -6.23 -7.46 -18.09
N ARG A 107 -5.97 -6.74 -19.19
CA ARG A 107 -6.72 -6.86 -20.44
C ARG A 107 -6.68 -8.27 -21.03
N LEU A 108 -5.59 -9.02 -20.87
CA LEU A 108 -5.46 -10.39 -21.36
C LEU A 108 -6.47 -11.35 -20.68
N LEU A 109 -6.96 -11.00 -19.49
CA LEU A 109 -8.02 -11.76 -18.80
C LEU A 109 -9.40 -11.60 -19.44
N CYS A 110 -9.59 -10.59 -20.31
CA CYS A 110 -10.83 -10.37 -21.03
C CYS A 110 -10.93 -11.18 -22.33
N ASP A 111 -9.83 -11.80 -22.77
CA ASP A 111 -9.81 -12.61 -23.98
C ASP A 111 -10.44 -13.99 -23.70
N ALA A 112 -11.42 -14.40 -24.51
CA ALA A 112 -12.26 -15.56 -24.23
C ALA A 112 -11.51 -16.91 -24.24
N ASP A 113 -10.39 -16.99 -24.96
CA ASP A 113 -9.59 -18.22 -25.11
C ASP A 113 -8.32 -18.21 -24.23
N SER A 114 -8.21 -17.26 -23.30
CA SER A 114 -7.06 -17.15 -22.41
C SER A 114 -6.98 -18.32 -21.43
N ALA A 115 -5.88 -19.06 -21.47
CA ALA A 115 -5.57 -20.05 -20.44
C ALA A 115 -5.16 -19.33 -19.15
N ILE A 116 -5.89 -19.58 -18.06
CA ILE A 116 -5.69 -18.93 -16.77
C ILE A 116 -5.13 -19.96 -15.77
N PHE A 117 -4.17 -19.52 -14.97
CA PHE A 117 -3.66 -20.24 -13.82
C PHE A 117 -3.84 -19.37 -12.56
N ILE A 118 -4.33 -19.96 -11.47
CA ILE A 118 -4.58 -19.25 -10.22
C ILE A 118 -3.69 -19.85 -9.13
N ASP A 119 -2.85 -19.02 -8.53
CA ASP A 119 -2.04 -19.38 -7.37
C ASP A 119 -2.52 -18.63 -6.13
N GLY A 120 -2.57 -19.34 -5.01
CA GLY A 120 -2.94 -18.79 -3.71
C GLY A 120 -1.74 -18.79 -2.78
N THR A 121 -1.21 -17.61 -2.47
CA THR A 121 -0.12 -17.48 -1.50
C THR A 121 -0.67 -17.18 -0.11
N PHE A 122 -0.52 -18.16 0.78
CA PHE A 122 -0.96 -18.09 2.17
C PHE A 122 0.23 -17.71 3.07
N LYS A 123 0.03 -16.84 4.06
CA LYS A 123 1.04 -16.42 5.09
C LYS A 123 2.17 -15.48 4.66
N MET A 124 2.31 -15.12 3.38
CA MET A 124 3.40 -14.24 2.88
C MET A 124 2.97 -12.79 2.62
N VAL A 125 1.79 -12.38 3.09
CA VAL A 125 1.26 -11.02 2.88
C VAL A 125 1.40 -10.15 4.13
N SER A 126 1.62 -8.85 3.92
CA SER A 126 1.67 -7.86 5.00
C SER A 126 0.31 -7.72 5.68
N ARG A 127 0.29 -7.56 7.00
CA ARG A 127 -0.94 -7.19 7.72
C ARG A 127 -1.52 -5.88 7.15
N PRO A 128 -2.86 -5.73 7.10
CA PRO A 128 -3.89 -6.60 7.67
C PRO A 128 -4.31 -7.79 6.79
N PHE A 129 -3.70 -7.94 5.61
CA PHE A 129 -4.06 -9.00 4.68
C PHE A 129 -3.66 -10.39 5.22
N THR A 130 -4.43 -11.38 4.83
CA THR A 130 -4.24 -12.78 5.22
C THR A 130 -3.72 -13.61 4.05
N HIS A 131 -4.21 -13.33 2.85
CA HIS A 131 -3.92 -14.08 1.62
C HIS A 131 -3.74 -13.14 0.41
N CYS A 132 -2.89 -13.56 -0.53
CA CYS A 132 -2.81 -12.98 -1.86
C CYS A 132 -3.08 -14.05 -2.91
N LEU A 133 -4.09 -13.81 -3.74
CA LEU A 133 -4.38 -14.64 -4.90
C LEU A 133 -3.75 -13.99 -6.13
N ILE A 134 -3.01 -14.77 -6.91
CA ILE A 134 -2.33 -14.33 -8.13
C ILE A 134 -3.05 -15.00 -9.31
N VAL A 135 -3.68 -14.18 -10.15
CA VAL A 135 -4.27 -14.63 -11.41
C VAL A 135 -3.22 -14.44 -12.48
N MET A 136 -2.73 -15.56 -13.01
CA MET A 136 -1.81 -15.60 -14.13
C MET A 136 -2.55 -15.95 -15.41
N VAL A 137 -2.16 -15.34 -16.51
CA VAL A 137 -2.73 -15.60 -17.83
C VAL A 137 -1.62 -15.98 -18.79
N ARG A 138 -1.87 -16.93 -19.67
CA ARG A 138 -0.92 -17.29 -20.73
C ARG A 138 -0.93 -16.19 -21.79
N ASP A 139 0.14 -15.42 -21.87
CA ASP A 139 0.31 -14.40 -22.91
C ASP A 139 0.59 -15.09 -24.25
N PRO A 140 -0.25 -14.90 -25.28
CA PRO A 140 -0.07 -15.52 -26.59
C PRO A 140 1.15 -14.99 -27.35
N GLY A 141 1.61 -13.77 -27.05
CA GLY A 141 2.75 -13.15 -27.73
C GLY A 141 4.11 -13.72 -27.28
N VAL A 142 4.21 -14.17 -26.03
CA VAL A 142 5.46 -14.68 -25.43
C VAL A 142 5.36 -16.13 -24.94
N TYR A 143 4.17 -16.75 -25.05
CA TYR A 143 3.89 -18.15 -24.69
C TYR A 143 4.20 -18.55 -23.25
N VAL A 144 4.25 -17.58 -22.33
CA VAL A 144 4.47 -17.81 -20.90
C VAL A 144 3.28 -17.34 -20.06
N TYR A 145 3.16 -17.87 -18.85
CA TYR A 145 2.20 -17.34 -17.88
C TYR A 145 2.76 -16.08 -17.23
N VAL A 146 2.00 -14.99 -17.33
CA VAL A 146 2.32 -13.70 -16.71
C VAL A 146 1.31 -13.39 -15.61
N PRO A 147 1.73 -12.83 -14.46
CA PRO A 147 0.80 -12.43 -13.41
C PRO A 147 0.02 -11.20 -13.86
N ALA A 148 -1.25 -11.40 -14.23
CA ALA A 148 -2.11 -10.33 -14.70
C ALA A 148 -2.69 -9.50 -13.55
N THR A 149 -3.09 -10.18 -12.47
CA THR A 149 -3.73 -9.54 -11.32
C THR A 149 -3.31 -10.17 -10.01
N TYR A 150 -3.08 -9.34 -9.00
CA TYR A 150 -2.87 -9.71 -7.60
C TYR A 150 -4.10 -9.27 -6.79
N VAL A 151 -4.69 -10.17 -6.03
CA VAL A 151 -5.87 -9.91 -5.20
C VAL A 151 -5.49 -10.07 -3.73
N LEU A 152 -5.51 -8.96 -2.98
CA LEU A 152 -5.30 -8.96 -1.53
C LEU A 152 -6.63 -9.12 -0.79
N MET A 153 -6.63 -9.98 0.23
CA MET A 153 -7.79 -10.33 1.03
C MET A 153 -7.47 -10.26 2.52
N ASP A 154 -8.44 -9.90 3.35
CA ASP A 154 -8.33 -9.82 4.82
C ASP A 154 -8.91 -11.02 5.58
N SER A 155 -9.57 -11.95 4.89
CA SER A 155 -10.20 -13.11 5.52
C SER A 155 -9.45 -14.42 5.28
N LYS A 156 -9.52 -15.33 6.25
CA LYS A 156 -9.00 -16.69 6.12
C LYS A 156 -10.03 -17.74 5.69
N GLN A 157 -11.28 -17.35 5.51
CA GLN A 157 -12.34 -18.30 5.22
C GLN A 157 -12.16 -18.87 3.82
N GLN A 158 -11.74 -20.13 3.75
CA GLN A 158 -11.88 -20.94 2.55
C GLN A 158 -13.31 -21.45 2.52
N TYR A 159 -14.03 -21.19 1.43
CA TYR A 159 -15.26 -21.91 1.17
C TYR A 159 -14.85 -23.31 0.70
N ALA A 160 -15.13 -24.31 1.53
CA ALA A 160 -15.08 -25.71 1.18
C ALA A 160 -16.38 -26.10 0.44
#